data_AF-A0A367F9T7-F1
#
_entry.id   AF-A0A367F9T7-F1
#
_cell.length_a   1.000
_cell.length_b   1.000
_cell.length_c   1.000
_cell.angle_alpha   90.00
_cell.angle_beta   90.00
_cell.angle_gamma   90.00
#
_symmetry.space_group_name_H-M   'P 1'
#
loop_
_entity.id
_entity.type
_entity.pdbx_description
1 polymer ?
#
loop_
_entity_poly.entity_id
_entity_poly.type
_entity_poly.pdbx_seq_one_letter_code
_entity_poly.pdbx_strand_id
1 'polypeptide(L)'
;MVSSQGCYYLVDGMPAVDVSGEWVKPNDEAAPSTPYEAVMEHKPVDKPRKYPGRYEVVTWGKGAVAGLDCARAPGDDDASFTRYLIDIYANDTELNDDPDRAHKTFGKLAQVVMAEAAGKLTCAGG
;
A
#
# COMPACT_ATOMS: atom_id res chain seq x y z
N MET A 1 -21.46 -10.31 1.48
CA MET A 1 -20.85 -9.14 0.79
C MET A 1 -20.28 -8.25 1.88
N VAL A 2 -18.97 -8.31 2.10
CA VAL A 2 -18.30 -7.40 3.04
C VAL A 2 -17.97 -6.16 2.25
N SER A 3 -18.69 -5.08 2.51
CA SER A 3 -18.45 -3.78 1.89
C SER A 3 -17.11 -3.24 2.40
N SER A 4 -16.11 -3.12 1.53
CA SER A 4 -14.92 -2.32 1.78
C SER A 4 -15.34 -0.86 1.98
N GLN A 5 -15.16 -0.32 3.18
CA GLN A 5 -15.34 1.11 3.44
C GLN A 5 -14.02 1.80 3.08
N GLY A 6 -13.92 2.30 1.86
CA GLY A 6 -12.82 3.17 1.44
C GLY A 6 -12.87 4.48 2.23
N CYS A 7 -11.72 4.93 2.73
CA CYS A 7 -11.58 6.25 3.35
C CYS A 7 -11.01 7.23 2.32
N TYR A 8 -11.70 8.34 2.08
CA TYR A 8 -11.26 9.41 1.18
C TYR A 8 -10.47 10.48 1.94
N TYR A 9 -9.26 10.78 1.47
CA TYR A 9 -8.46 11.90 1.99
C TYR A 9 -8.11 12.89 0.89
N LEU A 10 -8.14 14.18 1.22
CA LEU A 10 -7.74 15.28 0.33
C LEU A 10 -6.28 15.63 0.59
N VAL A 11 -5.44 15.54 -0.44
CA VAL A 11 -4.06 16.04 -0.41
C VAL A 11 -3.99 17.32 -1.26
N ASP A 12 -3.56 18.43 -0.67
CA ASP A 12 -3.21 19.69 -1.35
C ASP A 12 -4.23 20.25 -2.38
N GLY A 13 -5.53 20.02 -2.19
CA GLY A 13 -6.54 20.60 -3.08
C GLY A 13 -6.73 19.89 -4.43
N MET A 14 -6.55 18.56 -4.45
CA MET A 14 -7.00 17.52 -5.40
C MET A 14 -5.82 16.78 -6.05
N PRO A 15 -5.75 15.45 -5.91
CA PRO A 15 -6.84 14.47 -6.05
C PRO A 15 -7.31 13.80 -4.74
N ALA A 16 -8.51 13.22 -4.76
CA ALA A 16 -8.93 12.29 -3.72
C ALA A 16 -8.14 10.98 -3.86
N VAL A 17 -7.56 10.52 -2.76
CA VAL A 17 -6.85 9.23 -2.71
C VAL A 17 -7.73 8.19 -2.04
N ASP A 18 -7.81 7.01 -2.64
CA ASP A 18 -8.32 5.83 -1.99
C ASP A 18 -7.20 5.16 -1.20
N VAL A 19 -7.56 4.62 -0.04
CA VAL A 19 -6.68 3.82 0.81
C VAL A 19 -7.38 2.50 1.08
N SER A 20 -6.79 1.40 0.61
CA SER A 20 -7.21 0.04 0.91
C SER A 20 -6.07 -0.71 1.59
N GLY A 21 -6.42 -1.67 2.44
CA GLY A 21 -5.43 -2.49 3.12
C GLY A 21 -5.86 -3.94 3.13
N GLU A 22 -4.91 -4.82 2.86
CA GLU A 22 -5.16 -6.23 2.65
C GLU A 22 -4.06 -7.09 3.25
N TRP A 23 -4.47 -8.28 3.68
CA TRP A 23 -3.56 -9.31 4.14
C TRP A 23 -3.22 -10.24 2.98
N VAL A 24 -1.92 -10.47 2.76
CA VAL A 24 -1.42 -11.26 1.64
C VAL A 24 -0.54 -12.40 2.13
N LYS A 25 -0.51 -13.46 1.32
CA LYS A 25 0.39 -14.59 1.53
C LYS A 25 1.72 -14.30 0.83
N PRO A 26 2.83 -14.83 1.36
CA PRO A 26 4.10 -14.76 0.64
C PRO A 26 4.06 -15.70 -0.57
N ASN A 27 4.51 -15.21 -1.73
CA ASN A 27 4.58 -15.96 -2.99
C ASN A 27 3.23 -16.56 -3.42
N ASP A 28 2.14 -15.83 -3.22
CA ASP A 28 0.84 -16.19 -3.76
C ASP A 28 0.88 -16.07 -5.30
N GLU A 29 0.58 -17.16 -6.01
CA GLU A 29 0.52 -17.15 -7.47
C GLU A 29 -0.77 -16.50 -8.00
N ALA A 30 -1.80 -16.38 -7.14
CA ALA A 30 -3.12 -15.89 -7.52
C ALA A 30 -3.34 -14.41 -7.21
N ALA A 31 -2.49 -13.79 -6.37
CA ALA A 31 -2.65 -12.42 -5.88
C ALA A 31 -1.28 -11.76 -5.62
N PRO A 32 -1.18 -10.42 -5.68
CA PRO A 32 0.07 -9.72 -5.43
C PRO A 32 0.54 -9.94 -3.98
N SER A 33 1.79 -10.35 -3.82
CA SER A 33 2.39 -10.64 -2.51
C SER A 33 3.34 -9.54 -2.06
N THR A 34 3.76 -8.67 -2.99
CA THR A 34 4.72 -7.59 -2.75
C THR A 34 4.16 -6.24 -3.17
N PRO A 35 4.65 -5.13 -2.60
CA PRO A 35 4.28 -3.79 -3.07
C PRO A 35 4.54 -3.60 -4.56
N TYR A 36 5.61 -4.18 -5.10
CA TYR A 36 5.91 -4.06 -6.53
C TYR A 36 4.84 -4.75 -7.40
N GLU A 37 4.45 -5.98 -7.04
CA GLU A 37 3.41 -6.72 -7.78
C GLU A 37 2.07 -6.00 -7.71
N ALA A 38 1.67 -5.52 -6.53
CA ALA A 38 0.44 -4.75 -6.35
C ALA A 38 0.43 -3.47 -7.19
N VAL A 39 1.54 -2.73 -7.25
CA VAL A 39 1.66 -1.57 -8.16
C VAL A 39 1.51 -1.99 -9.63
N MET A 40 2.03 -3.14 -10.04
CA MET A 40 1.93 -3.61 -11.43
C MET A 40 0.49 -3.95 -11.83
N GLU A 41 -0.40 -4.29 -10.90
CA GLU A 41 -1.83 -4.52 -11.18
C GLU A 41 -2.53 -3.25 -11.69
N HIS A 42 -2.07 -2.07 -11.25
CA HIS A 42 -2.53 -0.76 -11.72
C HIS A 42 -2.07 -0.41 -13.14
N LYS A 43 -1.25 -1.27 -13.78
CA LYS A 43 -0.70 -1.08 -15.13
C LYS A 43 -0.08 0.32 -15.31
N PRO A 44 0.91 0.68 -14.47
CA PRO A 44 1.49 2.01 -14.49
C PRO A 44 2.16 2.29 -15.84
N VAL A 45 1.99 3.52 -16.35
CA VAL A 45 2.67 3.98 -17.58
C VAL A 45 4.18 4.05 -17.35
N ASP A 46 4.57 4.59 -16.20
CA ASP A 46 5.97 4.71 -15.79
C ASP A 46 6.44 3.53 -14.97
N LYS A 47 7.76 3.32 -14.98
CA LYS A 47 8.40 2.29 -14.15
C LYS A 47 8.19 2.60 -12.66
N PRO A 48 7.67 1.65 -11.86
CA PRO A 48 7.56 1.82 -10.41
C PRO A 48 8.90 2.10 -9.75
N ARG A 49 8.88 2.93 -8.70
CA ARG A 49 10.06 3.39 -7.97
C ARG A 49 9.98 3.00 -6.51
N LYS A 50 11.07 2.50 -5.94
CA LYS A 50 11.18 2.27 -4.50
C LYS A 50 11.32 3.61 -3.77
N TYR A 51 10.58 3.79 -2.68
CA TYR A 51 10.71 4.95 -1.81
C TYR A 51 11.45 4.56 -0.52
N PRO A 52 12.48 5.32 -0.09
CA PRO A 52 13.25 4.99 1.11
C PRO A 52 12.42 5.22 2.38
N GLY A 53 12.58 4.34 3.38
CA GLY A 53 11.89 4.47 4.66
C GLY A 53 11.94 3.20 5.50
N ARG A 54 11.13 3.18 6.57
CA ARG A 54 11.03 2.03 7.49
C ARG A 54 10.25 0.88 6.86
N TYR A 55 9.16 1.21 6.18
CA TYR A 55 8.30 0.23 5.52
C TYR A 55 8.74 0.05 4.06
N GLU A 56 8.47 -1.12 3.48
CA GLU A 56 8.72 -1.31 2.06
C GLU A 56 7.67 -0.52 1.27
N VAL A 57 8.10 0.45 0.46
CA VAL A 57 7.18 1.27 -0.32
C VAL A 57 7.61 1.31 -1.78
N VAL A 58 6.65 1.08 -2.68
CA VAL A 58 6.79 1.24 -4.12
C VAL A 58 5.75 2.24 -4.60
N THR A 59 6.17 3.19 -5.42
CA THR A 59 5.33 4.28 -5.91
C THR A 59 5.25 4.27 -7.43
N TRP A 60 4.18 4.82 -7.98
CA TRP A 60 4.05 5.21 -9.39
C TRP A 60 3.40 6.60 -9.49
N GLY A 61 3.17 7.09 -10.71
CA GLY A 61 2.66 8.46 -10.94
C GLY A 61 1.31 8.78 -10.26
N LYS A 62 0.50 7.75 -9.96
CA LYS A 62 -0.84 7.92 -9.37
C LYS A 62 -1.00 7.34 -7.97
N GLY A 63 0.06 6.79 -7.36
CA GLY A 63 -0.10 6.11 -6.09
C GLY A 63 1.16 5.50 -5.49
N ALA A 64 0.97 4.78 -4.40
CA ALA A 64 1.98 3.96 -3.75
C ALA A 64 1.35 2.77 -3.02
N VAL A 65 2.08 1.66 -3.01
CA VAL A 65 1.79 0.52 -2.15
C VAL A 65 2.88 0.43 -1.08
N ALA A 66 2.46 0.27 0.17
CA ALA A 66 3.33 -0.06 1.30
C ALA A 66 3.14 -1.52 1.72
N GLY A 67 4.20 -2.15 2.22
CA GLY A 67 4.17 -3.50 2.76
C GLY A 67 4.86 -3.60 4.12
N LEU A 68 4.30 -4.43 4.99
CA LEU A 68 4.83 -4.78 6.30
C LEU A 68 4.67 -6.29 6.54
N ASP A 69 5.78 -6.98 6.81
CA ASP A 69 5.72 -8.34 7.34
C ASP A 69 5.14 -8.30 8.76
N CYS A 70 4.08 -9.07 8.97
CA CYS A 70 3.35 -9.14 10.21
C CYS A 70 2.81 -10.57 10.33
N ALA A 71 3.60 -11.47 10.92
CA ALA A 71 3.12 -12.83 11.16
C ALA A 71 1.90 -12.78 12.09
N ARG A 72 0.85 -13.54 11.78
CA ARG A 72 -0.32 -13.67 12.67
C ARG A 72 -0.05 -14.70 13.77
N ALA A 73 -0.87 -14.67 14.82
CA ALA A 73 -0.73 -15.56 15.96
C ALA A 73 -0.86 -17.05 15.56
N PRO A 74 -0.10 -17.97 16.19
CA PRO A 74 -0.31 -19.40 16.01
C PRO A 74 -1.74 -19.79 16.39
N GLY A 75 -2.45 -20.48 15.48
CA GLY A 75 -3.84 -20.89 15.67
C GLY A 75 -4.88 -19.92 15.09
N ASP A 76 -4.45 -18.83 14.45
CA ASP A 76 -5.32 -18.03 13.57
C ASP A 76 -5.62 -18.81 12.28
N ASP A 77 -6.89 -18.90 11.89
CA ASP A 77 -7.32 -19.57 10.65
C ASP A 77 -6.67 -18.97 9.39
N ASP A 78 -6.26 -17.70 9.48
CA ASP A 78 -5.57 -16.95 8.44
C ASP A 78 -4.05 -16.86 8.67
N ALA A 79 -3.45 -17.71 9.51
CA ALA A 79 -2.02 -17.64 9.84
C ALA A 79 -1.07 -17.69 8.62
N SER A 80 -1.55 -18.17 7.47
CA SER A 80 -0.81 -18.16 6.19
C SER A 80 -0.65 -16.77 5.56
N PHE A 81 -1.47 -15.79 5.95
CA PHE A 81 -1.37 -14.40 5.49
C PHE A 81 -0.44 -13.62 6.43
N THR A 82 0.84 -13.59 6.07
CA THR A 82 1.92 -13.10 6.96
C THR A 82 2.39 -11.69 6.64
N ARG A 83 1.78 -11.02 5.65
CA ARG A 83 2.14 -9.67 5.25
C ARG A 83 0.89 -8.82 5.09
N TYR A 84 0.98 -7.56 5.48
CA TYR A 84 -0.07 -6.57 5.25
C TYR A 84 0.41 -5.58 4.19
N LEU A 85 -0.39 -5.39 3.15
CA LEU A 85 -0.19 -4.37 2.13
C LEU A 85 -1.21 -3.25 2.33
N ILE A 86 -0.79 -2.01 2.04
CA ILE A 86 -1.68 -0.86 1.92
C ILE A 86 -1.47 -0.26 0.56
N ASP A 87 -2.55 -0.17 -0.21
CA ASP A 87 -2.59 0.45 -1.51
C ASP A 87 -3.23 1.85 -1.39
N ILE A 88 -2.51 2.85 -1.88
CA ILE A 88 -2.91 4.25 -1.86
C ILE A 88 -2.83 4.77 -3.28
N TYR A 89 -3.96 5.09 -3.89
CA TYR A 89 -3.96 5.57 -5.27
C TYR A 89 -5.05 6.59 -5.54
N ALA A 90 -4.76 7.48 -6.47
CA ALA A 90 -5.62 8.60 -6.84
C ALA A 90 -6.46 8.26 -8.09
N ASN A 91 -7.33 7.24 -8.04
CA ASN A 91 -8.33 6.86 -9.09
C ASN A 91 -8.18 7.58 -10.46
N ASP A 92 -7.17 7.18 -11.23
CA ASP A 92 -6.84 7.73 -12.56
C ASP A 92 -6.43 9.21 -12.68
N THR A 93 -6.41 9.96 -11.59
CA THR A 93 -5.95 11.35 -11.53
C THR A 93 -4.49 11.40 -11.10
N GLU A 94 -3.61 11.83 -12.00
CA GLU A 94 -2.23 12.12 -11.63
C GLU A 94 -2.17 13.28 -10.64
N LEU A 95 -1.29 13.17 -9.65
CA LEU A 95 -1.11 14.22 -8.64
C LEU A 95 -0.61 15.52 -9.27
N ASN A 96 0.16 15.42 -10.35
CA ASN A 96 0.66 16.47 -11.24
C ASN A 96 1.55 15.84 -12.32
N ASP A 97 1.99 16.66 -13.28
CA ASP A 97 2.94 16.29 -14.34
C ASP A 97 4.40 16.19 -13.85
N ASP A 98 4.67 16.18 -12.53
CA ASP A 98 6.01 16.05 -11.93
C ASP A 98 6.18 14.67 -11.25
N PRO A 99 6.81 13.70 -11.93
CA PRO A 99 7.01 12.34 -11.41
C PRO A 99 7.82 12.28 -10.12
N ASP A 100 8.73 13.23 -9.88
CA ASP A 100 9.53 13.29 -8.65
C ASP A 100 8.71 13.81 -7.48
N ARG A 101 7.82 14.78 -7.73
CA ARG A 101 6.87 15.23 -6.71
C ARG A 101 5.86 14.14 -6.39
N ALA A 102 5.29 13.45 -7.39
CA ALA A 102 4.38 12.33 -7.17
C ALA A 102 5.04 11.22 -6.33
N HIS A 103 6.25 10.81 -6.72
CA HIS A 103 7.05 9.83 -5.98
C HIS A 103 7.26 10.22 -4.51
N LYS A 104 7.61 11.48 -4.24
CA LYS A 104 7.83 11.96 -2.87
C LYS A 104 6.54 12.05 -2.06
N THR A 105 5.46 12.54 -2.65
CA THR A 105 4.18 12.73 -1.94
C THR A 105 3.55 11.39 -1.58
N PHE A 106 3.36 10.50 -2.55
CA PHE A 106 2.78 9.18 -2.30
C PHE A 106 3.70 8.32 -1.43
N GLY A 107 5.01 8.39 -1.65
CA GLY A 107 5.98 7.67 -0.81
C GLY A 107 5.89 8.05 0.67
N LYS A 108 5.80 9.36 0.97
CA LYS A 108 5.61 9.84 2.34
C LYS A 108 4.26 9.43 2.91
N LEU A 109 3.19 9.59 2.13
CA LEU A 109 1.84 9.24 2.57
C LEU A 109 1.76 7.74 2.92
N ALA A 110 2.32 6.88 2.09
CA ALA A 110 2.38 5.43 2.32
C ALA A 110 3.17 5.06 3.59
N GLN A 111 4.29 5.73 3.87
CA GLN A 111 5.03 5.53 5.13
C GLN A 111 4.19 5.94 6.36
N VAL A 112 3.46 7.06 6.28
CA VAL A 112 2.63 7.55 7.39
C VAL A 112 1.44 6.61 7.63
N VAL A 113 0.70 6.28 6.58
CA VAL A 113 -0.47 5.40 6.69
C VAL A 113 -0.07 4.00 7.16
N MET A 114 1.04 3.45 6.65
CA MET A 114 1.55 2.16 7.12
C MET A 114 2.03 2.23 8.57
N ALA A 115 2.59 3.35 9.03
CA ALA A 115 2.95 3.52 10.44
C ALA A 115 1.71 3.46 11.35
N GLU A 116 0.62 4.12 10.94
CA GLU A 116 -0.64 4.08 11.67
C GLU A 116 -1.27 2.68 11.67
N ALA A 117 -1.25 1.98 10.53
CA ALA A 117 -1.72 0.61 10.45
C ALA A 117 -0.87 -0.32 11.33
N ALA A 118 0.45 -0.23 11.23
CA ALA A 118 1.39 -1.03 12.02
C ALA A 118 1.16 -0.86 13.53
N GLY A 119 0.80 0.34 13.99
CA GLY A 119 0.46 0.59 15.40
C GLY A 119 -0.86 -0.06 15.87
N LYS A 120 -1.70 -0.52 14.94
CA LYS A 120 -3.00 -1.16 15.21
C LYS A 120 -3.00 -2.66 14.90
N LEU A 121 -2.12 -3.12 14.01
CA LEU A 121 -1.98 -4.54 13.67
C LEU A 121 -1.40 -5.32 14.85
N THR A 122 -1.97 -6.48 15.14
CA THR A 122 -1.43 -7.40 16.14
C THR A 122 -0.56 -8.44 15.43
N CYS A 123 0.75 -8.20 15.42
CA CYS A 123 1.73 -9.15 14.86
C CYS A 123 2.26 -10.07 15.96
N ALA A 124 2.33 -11.38 15.69
CA ALA A 124 2.99 -12.34 16.55
C ALA A 124 4.51 -12.08 16.55
N GLY A 125 5.06 -11.73 17.71
CA GLY A 125 6.48 -11.42 17.89
C GLY A 125 6.81 -9.94 18.16
N GLY A 126 5.80 -9.11 18.45
CA GLY A 126 5.96 -7.73 18.96
C GLY A 126 6.10 -7.65 20.47
#